data_AF-A0A4Y2GWJ6-F1
#
_entry.id   AF-A0A4Y2GWJ6-F1
#
_cell.length_a   1.000
_cell.length_b   1.000
_cell.length_c   1.000
_cell.angle_alpha   90.00
_cell.angle_beta   90.00
_cell.angle_gamma   90.00
#
_symmetry.space_group_name_H-M   'P 1'
#
loop_
_entity.id
_entity.type
_entity.pdbx_description
1 polymer ?
#
loop_
_entity_poly.entity_id
_entity_poly.type
_entity_poly.pdbx_seq_one_letter_code
_entity_poly.pdbx_strand_id
1 'polypeptide(L)'
;MDAPCHFAKGRWSVDQIPLDHLIAPAAVVDIKSRAEEDRDALVQVDDLENWEMLSGEKLDGHIVMIRSGWGNRWRDREAFIGTADNDTSKFHFPGVSKEAAKWLADNRDVYGVATETVSLDNGPSQDLIAHRTLLEKNIYGLENVANMEQIPLYGATLYVMPMKIGSASGAPTRIIATFPKILFAKEGRGVTERSLREIIIFNK
;
A
#
# COMPACT_ATOMS: atom_id res chain seq x y z
N MET A 1 -6.17 -5.42 -6.73
CA MET A 1 -5.09 -6.33 -6.33
C MET A 1 -4.51 -6.91 -7.58
N ASP A 2 -3.19 -6.88 -7.65
CA ASP A 2 -2.41 -7.49 -8.71
C ASP A 2 -1.72 -8.70 -8.10
N ALA A 3 -2.15 -9.88 -8.55
CA ALA A 3 -1.55 -11.11 -8.11
C ALA A 3 -0.19 -11.29 -8.78
N PRO A 4 0.76 -12.00 -8.16
CA PRO A 4 2.09 -12.26 -8.73
C PRO A 4 2.09 -12.73 -10.20
N CYS A 5 1.12 -13.56 -10.59
CA CYS A 5 1.01 -14.04 -11.98
C CYS A 5 0.68 -12.96 -13.02
N HIS A 6 0.36 -11.73 -12.59
CA HIS A 6 0.11 -10.58 -13.46
C HIS A 6 1.34 -10.20 -14.30
N PHE A 7 2.54 -10.28 -13.71
CA PHE A 7 3.80 -10.04 -14.42
C PHE A 7 4.79 -11.20 -14.36
N ALA A 8 4.58 -12.20 -13.50
CA ALA A 8 5.49 -13.33 -13.33
C ALA A 8 4.79 -14.68 -13.58
N LYS A 9 4.95 -15.23 -14.78
CA LYS A 9 4.32 -16.49 -15.18
C LYS A 9 4.67 -17.63 -14.21
N GLY A 10 3.66 -18.36 -13.74
CA GLY A 10 3.83 -19.49 -12.81
C GLY A 10 3.92 -19.10 -11.33
N ARG A 11 3.86 -17.79 -11.02
CA ARG A 11 3.64 -17.29 -9.65
C ARG A 11 2.16 -17.34 -9.27
N TRP A 12 1.86 -16.99 -8.02
CA TRP A 12 0.49 -17.09 -7.49
C TRP A 12 -0.52 -16.26 -8.29
N SER A 13 -1.64 -16.88 -8.64
CA SER A 13 -2.88 -16.18 -8.98
C SER A 13 -3.63 -15.75 -7.73
N VAL A 14 -4.66 -14.91 -7.89
CA VAL A 14 -5.46 -14.37 -6.77
C VAL A 14 -5.93 -15.46 -5.80
N ASP A 15 -6.39 -16.61 -6.31
CA ASP A 15 -6.89 -17.73 -5.50
C ASP A 15 -5.81 -18.56 -4.79
N GLN A 16 -4.54 -18.34 -5.15
CA GLN A 16 -3.37 -19.06 -4.64
C GLN A 16 -2.58 -18.28 -3.59
N ILE A 17 -2.84 -16.98 -3.44
CA ILE A 17 -2.19 -16.17 -2.39
C ILE A 17 -2.54 -16.75 -1.02
N PRO A 18 -1.55 -17.08 -0.16
CA PRO A 18 -1.81 -17.61 1.17
C PRO A 18 -2.69 -16.67 2.01
N LEU A 19 -3.60 -17.25 2.80
CA LEU A 19 -4.56 -16.44 3.57
C LEU A 19 -3.89 -15.60 4.66
N ASP A 20 -2.82 -16.13 5.26
CA ASP A 20 -1.98 -15.43 6.23
C ASP A 20 -1.16 -14.29 5.61
N HIS A 21 -0.99 -14.26 4.28
CA HIS A 21 -0.43 -13.11 3.57
C HIS A 21 -1.48 -12.01 3.34
N LEU A 22 -2.76 -12.36 3.39
CA LEU A 22 -3.89 -11.43 3.19
C LEU A 22 -4.39 -10.81 4.51
N ILE A 23 -3.92 -11.30 5.66
CA ILE A 23 -4.26 -10.77 6.99
C ILE A 23 -2.95 -10.53 7.74
N ALA A 24 -2.43 -9.30 7.65
CA ALA A 24 -1.08 -9.00 8.10
C ALA A 24 -0.95 -7.57 8.65
N PRO A 25 0.09 -7.29 9.47
CA PRO A 25 0.41 -5.94 9.92
C PRO A 25 0.61 -4.96 8.77
N ALA A 26 0.18 -3.71 8.97
CA ALA A 26 0.41 -2.62 8.04
C ALA A 26 1.70 -1.88 8.41
N ALA A 27 2.55 -1.61 7.41
CA ALA A 27 3.67 -0.70 7.53
C ALA A 27 3.42 0.53 6.66
N VAL A 28 3.01 1.66 7.25
CA VAL A 28 2.71 2.87 6.47
C VAL A 28 3.96 3.72 6.29
N VAL A 29 4.49 3.72 5.07
CA VAL A 29 5.64 4.53 4.64
C VAL A 29 5.11 5.83 4.05
N ASP A 30 5.37 6.95 4.74
CA ASP A 30 4.82 8.25 4.39
C ASP A 30 5.79 9.07 3.55
N ILE A 31 5.38 9.40 2.32
CA ILE A 31 6.08 10.28 1.39
C ILE A 31 5.23 11.49 0.99
N LYS A 32 4.14 11.77 1.71
CA LYS A 32 3.12 12.77 1.35
C LYS A 32 3.71 14.14 1.08
N SER A 33 4.59 14.64 1.95
CA SER A 33 5.20 15.96 1.77
C SER A 33 5.96 16.06 0.45
N ARG A 34 6.71 15.01 0.07
CA ARG A 34 7.43 14.98 -1.20
C ARG A 34 6.47 14.85 -2.39
N ALA A 35 5.40 14.06 -2.25
CA ALA A 35 4.38 13.90 -3.29
C ALA A 35 3.50 15.16 -3.50
N GLU A 36 3.44 16.07 -2.52
CA GLU A 36 2.81 17.38 -2.68
C GLU A 36 3.69 18.35 -3.49
N GLU A 37 5.01 18.24 -3.36
CA GLU A 37 6.00 19.07 -4.06
C GLU A 37 6.31 18.53 -5.47
N ASP A 38 6.38 17.21 -5.61
CA ASP A 38 6.71 16.51 -6.85
C ASP A 38 5.68 15.41 -7.13
N ARG A 39 4.96 15.55 -8.26
CA ARG A 39 3.96 14.58 -8.69
C ARG A 39 4.56 13.22 -9.02
N ASP A 40 5.84 13.17 -9.37
CA ASP A 40 6.56 11.95 -9.75
C ASP A 40 7.42 11.41 -8.61
N ALA A 41 7.19 11.88 -7.38
CA ALA A 41 7.91 11.45 -6.19
C ALA A 41 7.93 9.92 -6.05
N LEU A 42 9.11 9.40 -5.75
CA LEU A 42 9.33 7.96 -5.57
C LEU A 42 9.64 7.64 -4.10
N VAL A 43 9.12 6.51 -3.65
CA VAL A 43 9.59 5.85 -2.42
C VAL A 43 11.04 5.41 -2.64
N GLN A 44 11.90 5.70 -1.68
CA GLN A 44 13.31 5.36 -1.64
C GLN A 44 13.58 4.30 -0.58
N VAL A 45 14.74 3.65 -0.66
CA VAL A 45 15.19 2.68 0.35
C VAL A 45 15.23 3.32 1.73
N ASP A 46 15.73 4.56 1.83
CA ASP A 46 15.79 5.30 3.09
C ASP A 46 14.42 5.46 3.76
N ASP A 47 13.32 5.58 3.01
CA ASP A 47 11.97 5.68 3.60
C ASP A 47 11.56 4.38 4.30
N LEU A 48 11.94 3.24 3.71
CA LEU A 48 11.67 1.92 4.25
C LEU A 48 12.50 1.67 5.51
N GLU A 49 13.79 2.00 5.46
CA GLU A 49 14.70 1.86 6.60
C GLU A 49 14.34 2.83 7.75
N ASN A 50 13.91 4.05 7.42
CA ASN A 50 13.40 5.00 8.41
C ASN A 50 12.12 4.48 9.08
N TRP A 51 11.23 3.83 8.34
CA TRP A 51 10.05 3.19 8.95
C TRP A 51 10.45 2.11 9.95
N GLU A 52 11.43 1.24 9.61
CA GLU A 52 11.94 0.22 10.54
C GLU A 52 12.57 0.84 11.78
N MET A 53 13.31 1.94 11.61
CA MET A 53 13.93 2.66 12.72
C MET A 53 12.88 3.28 13.66
N LEU A 54 11.82 3.87 13.11
CA LEU A 54 10.76 4.53 13.88
C LEU A 54 9.83 3.53 14.58
N SER A 55 9.53 2.41 13.93
CA SER A 55 8.68 1.36 14.49
C SER A 55 9.42 0.46 15.47
N GLY A 56 10.75 0.28 15.29
CA GLY A 56 11.52 -0.74 15.98
C GLY A 56 11.27 -2.16 15.45
N GLU A 57 10.56 -2.29 14.33
CA GLU A 57 10.19 -3.55 13.69
C GLU A 57 10.89 -3.72 12.35
N LYS A 58 11.01 -4.97 11.89
CA LYS A 58 11.38 -5.27 10.52
C LYS A 58 10.14 -5.39 9.65
N LEU A 59 10.27 -5.02 8.37
CA LEU A 59 9.17 -5.10 7.41
C LEU A 59 8.75 -6.54 7.07
N ASP A 60 9.49 -7.56 7.53
CA ASP A 60 9.11 -8.96 7.36
C ASP A 60 7.68 -9.22 7.86
N GLY A 61 6.89 -9.92 7.05
CA GLY A 61 5.49 -10.23 7.35
C GLY A 61 4.51 -9.06 7.25
N HIS A 62 4.94 -7.88 6.78
CA HIS A 62 4.07 -6.72 6.64
C HIS A 62 3.48 -6.58 5.24
N ILE A 63 2.38 -5.85 5.17
CA ILE A 63 1.91 -5.19 3.94
C ILE A 63 2.35 -3.74 4.01
N VAL A 64 3.20 -3.34 3.08
CA VAL A 64 3.77 -1.99 3.02
C VAL A 64 2.78 -1.06 2.32
N MET A 65 2.34 -0.01 3.00
CA MET A 65 1.42 0.99 2.48
C MET A 65 2.16 2.29 2.18
N ILE A 66 2.18 2.70 0.92
CA ILE A 66 2.80 3.94 0.48
C ILE A 66 1.79 5.07 0.59
N ARG A 67 1.90 5.85 1.67
CA ARG A 67 1.06 7.03 1.90
C ARG A 67 1.68 8.24 1.22
N SER A 68 1.07 8.64 0.12
CA SER A 68 1.44 9.82 -0.68
C SER A 68 0.43 10.97 -0.55
N GLY A 69 -0.71 10.72 0.11
CA GLY A 69 -1.86 11.62 0.14
C GLY A 69 -2.63 11.68 -1.19
N TRP A 70 -2.32 10.78 -2.14
CA TRP A 70 -2.86 10.82 -3.49
C TRP A 70 -4.34 10.45 -3.56
N GLY A 71 -4.85 9.72 -2.56
CA GLY A 71 -6.26 9.35 -2.45
C GLY A 71 -7.20 10.56 -2.49
N ASN A 72 -6.76 11.72 -1.98
CA ASN A 72 -7.52 12.96 -1.98
C ASN A 72 -7.84 13.50 -3.38
N ARG A 73 -7.12 13.06 -4.41
CA ARG A 73 -7.29 13.51 -5.79
C ARG A 73 -8.29 12.66 -6.58
N TRP A 74 -8.77 11.53 -6.05
CA TRP A 74 -9.57 10.52 -6.77
C TRP A 74 -10.75 11.07 -7.60
N ARG A 75 -11.45 12.09 -7.09
CA ARG A 75 -12.64 12.67 -7.75
C ARG A 75 -12.31 13.60 -8.92
N ASP A 76 -11.05 14.00 -9.07
CA ASP A 76 -10.57 14.87 -10.13
C ASP A 76 -9.54 14.09 -10.95
N ARG A 77 -9.93 13.70 -12.16
CA ARG A 77 -9.10 12.90 -13.06
C ARG A 77 -7.78 13.60 -13.36
N GLU A 78 -7.80 14.88 -13.72
CA GLU A 78 -6.59 15.59 -14.11
C GLU A 78 -5.65 15.73 -12.91
N ALA A 79 -6.19 16.02 -11.73
CA ALA A 79 -5.40 16.00 -10.51
C ALA A 79 -4.84 14.60 -10.21
N PHE A 80 -5.62 13.54 -10.40
CA PHE A 80 -5.27 12.17 -10.03
C PHE A 80 -4.27 11.49 -10.97
N ILE A 81 -4.39 11.68 -12.29
CA ILE A 81 -3.49 11.04 -13.26
C ILE A 81 -2.57 12.01 -13.99
N GLY A 82 -2.74 13.33 -13.83
CA GLY A 82 -1.88 14.35 -14.45
C GLY A 82 -2.35 14.84 -15.81
N THR A 83 -3.43 14.29 -16.35
CA THR A 83 -4.01 14.72 -17.63
C THR A 83 -5.51 14.45 -17.68
N ALA A 84 -6.26 15.30 -18.39
CA ALA A 84 -7.65 15.02 -18.75
C ALA A 84 -7.76 13.98 -19.89
N ASP A 85 -6.70 13.82 -20.69
CA ASP A 85 -6.66 12.92 -21.84
C ASP A 85 -6.54 11.44 -21.41
N ASN A 86 -6.63 10.53 -22.39
CA ASN A 86 -6.37 9.09 -22.19
C ASN A 86 -4.95 8.68 -22.59
N ASP A 87 -4.06 9.65 -22.82
CA ASP A 87 -2.66 9.39 -23.20
C ASP A 87 -1.83 9.06 -21.96
N THR A 88 -1.46 7.79 -21.83
CA THR A 88 -0.70 7.27 -20.68
C THR A 88 0.72 7.84 -20.60
N SER A 89 1.26 8.37 -21.70
CA SER A 89 2.59 9.00 -21.69
C SER A 89 2.62 10.34 -20.92
N LYS A 90 1.44 10.90 -20.64
CA LYS A 90 1.26 12.15 -19.86
C LYS A 90 0.91 11.88 -18.40
N PHE A 91 1.00 10.63 -17.94
CA PHE A 91 0.63 10.29 -16.58
C PHE A 91 1.66 10.81 -15.59
N HIS A 92 1.20 11.45 -14.52
CA HIS A 92 2.03 11.97 -13.43
C HIS A 92 1.37 11.69 -12.09
N PHE A 93 1.96 10.77 -11.35
CA PHE A 93 1.59 10.39 -9.99
C PHE A 93 2.74 9.60 -9.32
N PRO A 94 2.81 9.56 -7.97
CA PRO A 94 3.89 8.92 -7.23
C PRO A 94 3.95 7.40 -7.44
N GLY A 95 5.09 6.81 -7.07
CA GLY A 95 5.27 5.36 -7.12
C GLY A 95 6.43 4.85 -6.27
N VAL A 96 6.78 3.59 -6.45
CA VAL A 96 7.92 2.94 -5.80
C VAL A 96 9.13 3.00 -6.73
N SER A 97 10.30 3.44 -6.23
CA SER A 97 11.51 3.42 -7.05
C SER A 97 11.94 1.99 -7.35
N LYS A 98 12.73 1.83 -8.42
CA LYS A 98 13.36 0.54 -8.76
C LYS A 98 14.20 0.02 -7.58
N GLU A 99 14.95 0.90 -6.94
CA GLU A 99 15.83 0.59 -5.84
C GLU A 99 15.05 0.14 -4.61
N ALA A 100 13.95 0.83 -4.28
CA ALA A 100 13.07 0.46 -3.17
C ALA A 100 12.36 -0.88 -3.44
N ALA A 101 11.82 -1.08 -4.64
CA ALA A 101 11.17 -2.33 -5.02
C ALA A 101 12.13 -3.52 -4.94
N LYS A 102 13.36 -3.35 -5.46
CA LYS A 102 14.42 -4.36 -5.38
C LYS A 102 14.84 -4.63 -3.93
N TRP A 103 14.99 -3.57 -3.13
CA TRP A 103 15.38 -3.72 -1.73
C TRP A 103 14.33 -4.52 -0.95
N LEU A 104 13.04 -4.21 -1.11
CA LEU A 104 11.94 -4.98 -0.52
C LEU A 104 12.01 -6.45 -0.95
N ALA A 105 12.11 -6.69 -2.26
CA ALA A 105 12.13 -8.01 -2.89
C ALA A 105 13.31 -8.92 -2.47
N ASP A 106 14.45 -8.34 -2.10
CA ASP A 106 15.67 -9.10 -1.81
C ASP A 106 16.04 -9.11 -0.32
N ASN A 107 15.55 -8.17 0.49
CA ASN A 107 15.98 -8.02 1.87
C ASN A 107 14.90 -8.29 2.90
N ARG A 108 13.62 -8.38 2.51
CA ARG A 108 12.49 -8.55 3.42
C ARG A 108 11.47 -9.53 2.88
N ASP A 109 10.83 -10.27 3.78
CA ASP A 109 9.71 -11.14 3.49
C ASP A 109 8.38 -10.38 3.60
N VAL A 110 8.24 -9.29 2.83
CA VAL A 110 6.98 -8.52 2.76
C VAL A 110 5.92 -9.29 1.97
N TYR A 111 4.64 -9.12 2.33
CA TYR A 111 3.56 -9.86 1.70
C TYR A 111 2.93 -9.11 0.52
N GLY A 112 2.85 -7.78 0.63
CA GLY A 112 2.32 -6.95 -0.44
C GLY A 112 2.73 -5.50 -0.31
N VAL A 113 2.54 -4.76 -1.41
CA VAL A 113 2.75 -3.31 -1.48
C VAL A 113 1.47 -2.63 -1.93
N ALA A 114 1.06 -1.59 -1.21
CA ALA A 114 -0.15 -0.84 -1.45
C ALA A 114 0.16 0.62 -1.80
N THR A 115 -0.54 1.15 -2.79
CA THR A 115 -0.45 2.56 -3.21
C THR A 115 -1.84 3.18 -3.33
N GLU A 116 -1.90 4.50 -3.16
CA GLU A 116 -3.11 5.28 -3.39
C GLU A 116 -3.34 5.59 -4.89
N THR A 117 -2.32 5.39 -5.72
CA THR A 117 -2.31 5.67 -7.17
C THR A 117 -2.84 4.49 -7.99
N VAL A 118 -2.91 4.65 -9.31
CA VAL A 118 -3.36 3.61 -10.26
C VAL A 118 -2.29 2.58 -10.61
N SER A 119 -1.11 2.65 -9.99
CA SER A 119 0.04 1.80 -10.32
C SER A 119 1.06 1.81 -9.19
N LEU A 120 1.71 0.66 -8.91
CA LEU A 120 2.88 0.61 -8.02
C LEU A 120 4.06 1.45 -8.55
N ASP A 121 4.20 1.52 -9.86
CA ASP A 121 5.16 2.39 -10.56
C ASP A 121 4.58 3.80 -10.73
N ASN A 122 5.43 4.82 -10.81
CA ASN A 122 5.00 6.20 -11.04
C ASN A 122 4.44 6.42 -12.45
N GLY A 123 3.71 7.52 -12.64
CA GLY A 123 3.01 7.83 -13.90
C GLY A 123 3.88 7.76 -15.16
N PRO A 124 5.08 8.37 -15.18
CA PRO A 124 5.96 8.33 -16.34
C PRO A 124 6.56 6.95 -16.67
N SER A 125 6.48 5.97 -15.76
CA SER A 125 7.09 4.65 -15.94
C SER A 125 6.57 3.94 -17.19
N GLN A 126 7.50 3.39 -17.98
CA GLN A 126 7.20 2.63 -19.20
C GLN A 126 7.54 1.14 -19.07
N ASP A 127 8.40 0.78 -18.12
CA ASP A 127 8.89 -0.59 -17.94
C ASP A 127 8.18 -1.33 -16.80
N LEU A 128 7.44 -0.61 -15.95
CA LEU A 128 6.74 -1.17 -14.79
C LEU A 128 7.67 -2.02 -13.91
N ILE A 129 8.88 -1.49 -13.68
CA ILE A 129 9.95 -2.22 -12.99
C ILE A 129 9.58 -2.57 -11.55
N ALA A 130 8.82 -1.73 -10.85
CA ALA A 130 8.36 -2.04 -9.48
C ALA A 130 7.41 -3.24 -9.50
N HIS A 131 6.41 -3.25 -10.39
CA HIS A 131 5.53 -4.41 -10.57
C HIS A 131 6.32 -5.70 -10.84
N ARG A 132 7.18 -5.68 -11.86
CA ARG A 132 7.95 -6.87 -12.27
C ARG A 132 8.79 -7.41 -11.11
N THR A 133 9.50 -6.52 -10.43
CA THR A 133 10.41 -6.88 -9.33
C THR A 133 9.67 -7.49 -8.14
N LEU A 134 8.56 -6.85 -7.71
CA LEU A 134 7.80 -7.30 -6.56
C LEU A 134 7.02 -8.59 -6.84
N LEU A 135 6.30 -8.63 -7.97
CA LEU A 135 5.45 -9.77 -8.34
C LEU A 135 6.27 -11.02 -8.65
N GLU A 136 7.50 -10.88 -9.16
CA GLU A 136 8.42 -12.02 -9.35
C GLU A 136 8.77 -12.74 -8.04
N LYS A 137 8.69 -12.04 -6.90
CA LYS A 137 8.95 -12.58 -5.56
C LYS A 137 7.67 -12.98 -4.81
N ASN A 138 6.53 -13.06 -5.49
CA ASN A 138 5.22 -13.30 -4.88
C ASN A 138 4.72 -12.17 -3.93
N ILE A 139 5.24 -10.95 -4.07
CA ILE A 139 4.76 -9.79 -3.32
C ILE A 139 3.63 -9.15 -4.13
N TYR A 140 2.39 -9.22 -3.66
CA TYR A 140 1.24 -8.74 -4.42
C TYR A 140 1.08 -7.21 -4.39
N GLY A 141 0.41 -6.65 -5.39
CA GLY A 141 0.09 -5.22 -5.48
C GLY A 141 -1.32 -4.88 -5.00
N LEU A 142 -1.48 -3.74 -4.34
CA LEU A 142 -2.77 -3.12 -4.04
C LEU A 142 -2.80 -1.67 -4.52
N GLU A 143 -3.48 -1.44 -5.62
CA GLU A 143 -3.63 -0.10 -6.18
C GLU A 143 -4.93 0.56 -5.73
N ASN A 144 -5.00 1.88 -5.93
CA ASN A 144 -6.18 2.70 -5.67
C ASN A 144 -6.71 2.57 -4.24
N VAL A 145 -5.82 2.37 -3.27
CA VAL A 145 -6.20 2.24 -1.87
C VAL A 145 -6.64 3.61 -1.33
N ALA A 146 -7.78 3.65 -0.63
CA ALA A 146 -8.35 4.89 -0.06
C ALA A 146 -7.85 5.19 1.35
N ASN A 147 -8.20 6.32 1.95
CA ASN A 147 -8.22 6.51 3.41
C ASN A 147 -6.91 6.18 4.17
N MET A 148 -5.74 6.16 3.51
CA MET A 148 -4.45 5.83 4.14
C MET A 148 -4.05 6.86 5.20
N GLU A 149 -4.56 8.08 5.11
CA GLU A 149 -4.37 9.15 6.09
C GLU A 149 -4.94 8.84 7.47
N GLN A 150 -5.88 7.90 7.56
CA GLN A 150 -6.52 7.50 8.81
C GLN A 150 -5.81 6.32 9.49
N ILE A 151 -4.82 5.70 8.83
CA ILE A 151 -4.07 4.56 9.34
C ILE A 151 -2.83 5.06 10.10
N PRO A 152 -2.58 4.59 11.34
CA PRO A 152 -1.34 4.92 12.05
C PRO A 152 -0.13 4.36 11.30
N LEU A 153 1.07 4.91 11.57
CA LEU A 153 2.29 4.47 10.88
C LEU A 153 2.61 2.98 11.07
N TYR A 154 2.27 2.46 12.25
CA TYR A 154 2.48 1.08 12.69
C TYR A 154 1.37 0.67 13.66
N GLY A 155 1.26 -0.64 13.94
CA GLY A 155 0.28 -1.20 14.88
C GLY A 155 -1.13 -1.43 14.32
N ALA A 156 -1.33 -1.20 13.01
CA ALA A 156 -2.54 -1.60 12.31
C ALA A 156 -2.40 -3.01 11.71
N THR A 157 -3.52 -3.71 11.59
CA THR A 157 -3.64 -4.98 10.84
C THR A 157 -4.55 -4.75 9.65
N LEU A 158 -4.12 -5.14 8.46
CA LEU A 158 -4.93 -5.15 7.26
C LEU A 158 -5.61 -6.51 7.05
N TYR A 159 -6.80 -6.45 6.48
CA TYR A 159 -7.56 -7.58 5.97
C TYR A 159 -7.83 -7.30 4.50
N VAL A 160 -7.14 -8.03 3.63
CA VAL A 160 -7.16 -7.85 2.19
C VAL A 160 -8.05 -8.94 1.60
N MET A 161 -9.26 -8.57 1.18
CA MET A 161 -10.27 -9.54 0.74
C MET A 161 -10.54 -9.38 -0.77
N PRO A 162 -9.70 -9.97 -1.63
CA PRO A 162 -9.95 -9.99 -3.07
C PRO A 162 -11.11 -10.92 -3.40
N MET A 163 -11.81 -10.64 -4.50
CA MET A 163 -12.72 -11.64 -5.08
C MET A 163 -11.90 -12.89 -5.45
N LYS A 164 -12.27 -14.06 -4.91
CA LYS A 164 -11.54 -15.31 -5.15
C LYS A 164 -11.87 -15.89 -6.52
N ILE A 165 -11.19 -15.39 -7.56
CA ILE A 165 -11.34 -15.82 -8.94
C ILE A 165 -10.18 -16.76 -9.29
N GLY A 166 -10.50 -17.98 -9.73
CA GLY A 166 -9.50 -19.00 -10.07
C GLY A 166 -8.56 -18.56 -11.19
N SER A 167 -7.26 -18.72 -10.99
CA SER A 167 -6.20 -18.38 -11.97
C SER A 167 -6.19 -16.90 -12.43
N ALA A 168 -6.89 -16.01 -11.73
CA ALA A 168 -6.94 -14.60 -12.10
C ALA A 168 -5.62 -13.88 -11.77
N SER A 169 -5.20 -12.98 -12.65
CA SER A 169 -4.04 -12.10 -12.42
C SER A 169 -4.36 -10.91 -11.53
N GLY A 170 -5.63 -10.61 -11.30
CA GLY A 170 -6.02 -9.52 -10.43
C GLY A 170 -7.50 -9.60 -10.07
N ALA A 171 -7.88 -8.86 -9.04
CA ALA A 171 -9.25 -8.80 -8.56
C ALA A 171 -9.56 -7.47 -7.86
N PRO A 172 -10.81 -6.96 -8.00
CA PRO A 172 -11.35 -5.99 -7.06
C PRO A 172 -11.23 -6.53 -5.64
N THR A 173 -10.83 -5.67 -4.71
CA THR A 173 -10.43 -6.07 -3.37
C THR A 173 -11.04 -5.15 -2.34
N ARG A 174 -11.70 -5.74 -1.35
CA ARG A 174 -12.16 -5.00 -0.17
C ARG A 174 -11.04 -5.02 0.86
N ILE A 175 -10.51 -3.84 1.20
CA ILE A 175 -9.51 -3.70 2.26
C ILE A 175 -10.21 -3.17 3.52
N ILE A 176 -9.83 -3.73 4.65
CA ILE A 176 -10.20 -3.26 5.99
C ILE A 176 -8.92 -3.12 6.81
N ALA A 177 -8.85 -2.10 7.67
CA ALA A 177 -7.82 -2.02 8.71
C ALA A 177 -8.43 -2.02 10.09
N THR A 178 -7.74 -2.63 11.05
CA THR A 178 -8.03 -2.50 12.48
C THR A 178 -6.78 -2.06 13.23
N PHE A 179 -6.92 -1.12 14.17
CA PHE A 179 -5.85 -0.72 15.08
C PHE A 179 -6.42 -0.31 16.45
N PRO A 180 -5.61 -0.37 17.52
CA PRO A 180 -6.03 0.09 18.84
C PRO A 180 -6.30 1.60 18.82
N LYS A 181 -7.47 2.02 19.27
CA LYS A 181 -7.74 3.42 19.63
C LYS A 181 -7.69 3.54 21.15
N ILE A 182 -6.64 4.21 21.64
CA ILE A 182 -6.54 4.52 23.08
C ILE A 182 -7.50 5.67 23.36
N LEU A 183 -8.60 5.37 24.05
CA LEU A 183 -9.53 6.37 24.54
C LEU A 183 -9.25 6.64 26.01
N PHE A 184 -8.88 7.88 26.32
CA PHE A 184 -8.87 8.37 27.69
C PHE A 184 -10.26 8.90 28.04
N ALA A 185 -11.03 8.15 28.82
CA ALA A 185 -12.29 8.61 29.38
C ALA A 185 -12.05 9.09 30.82
N LYS A 186 -12.54 10.30 31.13
CA LYS A 186 -12.53 10.83 32.50
C LYS A 186 -13.83 10.41 33.19
N GLU A 187 -13.79 9.33 33.96
CA GLU A 187 -14.92 8.88 34.79
C GLU A 187 -14.59 9.17 36.27
N GLY A 188 -15.21 10.20 36.85
CA GLY A 188 -14.96 10.57 38.26
C GLY A 188 -13.55 11.13 38.53
N ARG A 189 -12.92 10.72 39.65
CA ARG A 189 -11.56 11.14 40.06
C ARG A 189 -10.44 10.27 39.45
N GLY A 190 -10.74 9.39 38.50
CA GLY A 190 -9.77 8.49 37.86
C GLY A 190 -9.80 8.56 36.34
N VAL A 191 -8.74 8.03 35.71
CA VAL A 191 -8.68 7.79 34.27
C VAL A 191 -8.76 6.28 34.07
N THR A 192 -9.72 5.81 33.27
CA THR A 192 -9.84 4.41 32.87
C THR A 192 -9.43 4.27 31.40
N GLU A 193 -8.57 3.29 31.12
CA GLU A 193 -8.16 2.94 29.76
C GLU A 193 -9.19 1.96 29.16
N ARG A 194 -9.74 2.30 27.98
CA ARG A 194 -10.52 1.37 27.16
C ARG A 194 -9.93 1.32 25.76
N SER A 195 -9.63 0.12 25.29
CA SER A 195 -9.26 -0.15 23.90
C SER A 195 -10.53 -0.42 23.08
N LEU A 196 -10.85 0.48 22.15
CA LEU A 196 -11.79 0.18 21.06
C LEU A 196 -10.99 -0.10 19.78
N ARG A 197 -11.42 -1.06 18.97
CA ARG A 197 -10.85 -1.26 17.63
C ARG A 197 -11.52 -0.30 16.67
N GLU A 198 -10.75 0.58 16.06
CA GLU A 198 -11.23 1.40 14.93
C GLU A 198 -11.22 0.54 13.67
N ILE A 199 -12.29 0.60 12.88
CA ILE A 199 -12.42 -0.15 11.62
C ILE A 199 -12.44 0.87 10.50
N ILE A 200 -11.46 0.81 9.61
CA ILE A 200 -11.42 1.66 8.44
C ILE A 200 -11.74 0.84 7.21
N ILE A 201 -12.71 1.36 6.47
CA ILE A 201 -13.17 0.83 5.21
C ILE A 201 -12.49 1.64 4.10
N PHE A 202 -11.67 0.96 3.31
CA PHE A 202 -11.09 1.53 2.12
C PHE A 202 -12.16 1.52 1.01
N ASN A 203 -12.86 2.63 0.84
CA ASN A 203 -13.81 2.86 -0.26
C ASN A 203 -13.38 4.14 -0.99
N LYS A 204 -13.29 4.08 -2.31
CA LYS A 204 -13.17 5.24 -3.18
C LYS A 204 -14.46 5.42 -3.99
#